data_AF-A0A813LQ68-F1
#
_entry.id   AF-A0A813LQ68-F1
#
_cell.length_a   1.000
_cell.length_b   1.000
_cell.length_c   1.000
_cell.angle_alpha   90.00
_cell.angle_beta   90.00
_cell.angle_gamma   90.00
#
_symmetry.space_group_name_H-M   'P 1'
#
loop_
_entity.id
_entity.type
_entity.pdbx_description
1 polymer ?
#
loop_
_entity_poly.entity_id
_entity_poly.type
_entity_poly.pdbx_seq_one_letter_code
_entity_poly.pdbx_strand_id
1 'polypeptide(L)'
;MSLPADGKGGLRRLAAWPLIPIVTSLIVTAAVALALGVFALAAGDNVWLGQDVKRGVAQNRVYCEEDRVHSSVRTPINSWSNLAYIAAGGWVLGRAIEVWRLERIFSTVGPRPAALETLRLDNALPVPLLLLSGLSTVSLGLGSFFYHAALTRLMQQYDVACMYWVMDAAIAATMWRWLRRLSALAPSPWLRPRRLLHLLPLLLLVLAADLIFFYKKWEISATEWFSAQLAVVSGSEALHILLGWPPVCTSERQEKRTVRCCLPCRRPS
;
A
#
# COMPACT_ATOMS: atom_id res chain seq x y z
N MET A 1 17.77 5.66 49.39
CA MET A 1 16.72 4.92 48.65
C MET A 1 17.05 5.04 47.16
N SER A 2 17.70 4.02 46.60
CA SER A 2 18.23 3.98 45.23
C SER A 2 17.13 3.49 44.28
N LEU A 3 16.84 4.26 43.23
CA LEU A 3 15.90 3.85 42.18
C LEU A 3 16.52 2.69 41.37
N PRO A 4 15.78 1.61 41.07
CA PRO A 4 16.30 0.46 40.34
C PRO A 4 16.65 0.85 38.90
N ALA A 5 17.87 0.53 38.49
CA ALA A 5 18.44 0.84 37.17
C ALA A 5 17.84 0.05 35.99
N ASP A 6 16.75 -0.69 36.20
CA ASP A 6 16.19 -1.65 35.23
C ASP A 6 14.99 -1.13 34.40
N GLY A 7 14.66 0.16 34.54
CA GLY A 7 13.52 0.79 33.83
C GLY A 7 13.68 0.93 32.30
N LYS A 8 14.83 0.57 31.72
CA LYS A 8 15.09 0.71 30.27
C LYS A 8 14.55 -0.45 29.42
N GLY A 9 14.20 -1.58 30.04
CA GLY A 9 13.68 -2.75 29.35
C GLY A 9 12.22 -2.60 28.88
N GLY A 10 11.37 -1.91 29.66
CA GLY A 10 9.94 -1.74 29.37
C GLY A 10 9.65 -0.83 28.18
N LEU A 11 10.35 0.30 28.08
CA LEU A 11 10.18 1.24 26.95
C LEU A 11 10.59 0.63 25.59
N ARG A 12 11.53 -0.32 25.58
CA ARG A 12 11.95 -0.99 24.34
C ARG A 12 10.91 -1.96 23.78
N ARG A 13 10.04 -2.53 24.63
CA ARG A 13 8.98 -3.47 24.18
C ARG A 13 7.76 -2.74 23.63
N LEU A 14 7.45 -1.55 24.14
CA LEU A 14 6.35 -0.72 23.63
C LEU A 14 6.66 -0.13 22.24
N ALA A 15 7.94 0.08 21.90
CA ALA A 15 8.36 0.56 20.57
C ALA A 15 8.27 -0.51 19.46
N ALA A 16 8.03 -1.78 19.79
CA ALA A 16 8.02 -2.86 18.81
C ALA A 16 6.64 -3.09 18.16
N TRP A 17 5.55 -2.70 18.83
CA TRP A 17 4.19 -2.99 18.37
C TRP A 17 3.73 -1.96 17.33
N PRO A 18 3.15 -2.40 16.19
CA PRO A 18 2.61 -1.50 15.16
C PRO A 18 1.27 -0.91 15.60
N LEU A 19 1.24 -0.28 16.78
CA LEU A 19 0.03 0.24 17.39
C LEU A 19 -0.61 1.32 16.50
N ILE A 20 0.20 2.20 15.90
CA ILE A 20 -0.30 3.26 15.01
C ILE A 20 -1.03 2.64 13.80
N PRO A 21 -0.42 1.73 13.00
CA PRO A 21 -1.12 1.02 11.92
C PRO A 21 -2.41 0.33 12.34
N ILE A 22 -2.40 -0.39 13.47
CA ILE A 22 -3.56 -1.13 13.96
C ILE A 22 -4.69 -0.15 14.33
N VAL A 23 -4.39 0.88 15.14
CA VAL A 23 -5.38 1.86 15.56
C VAL A 23 -5.93 2.64 14.37
N THR A 24 -5.09 3.06 13.43
CA THR A 24 -5.54 3.74 12.21
C THR A 24 -6.45 2.84 11.37
N SER A 25 -6.10 1.56 11.19
CA SER A 25 -6.94 0.57 10.49
C SER A 25 -8.32 0.47 11.14
N LEU A 26 -8.37 0.27 12.47
CA LEU A 26 -9.63 0.17 13.21
C LEU A 26 -10.48 1.43 13.09
N ILE A 27 -9.88 2.62 13.25
CA ILE A 27 -10.61 3.89 13.16
C ILE A 27 -11.17 4.09 11.75
N VAL A 28 -10.35 3.89 10.71
CA VAL A 28 -10.78 4.07 9.31
C VAL A 28 -11.88 3.08 8.97
N THR A 29 -11.72 1.80 9.30
CA THR A 29 -12.74 0.78 9.03
C THR A 29 -14.02 1.06 9.79
N ALA A 30 -13.96 1.42 11.08
CA ALA A 30 -15.15 1.73 11.87
C ALA A 30 -15.89 2.97 11.33
N ALA A 31 -15.15 4.02 10.97
CA ALA A 31 -15.73 5.24 10.41
C ALA A 31 -16.41 4.97 9.05
N VAL A 32 -15.76 4.23 8.16
CA VAL A 32 -16.33 3.88 6.86
C VAL A 32 -17.50 2.91 7.01
N ALA A 33 -17.39 1.88 7.85
CA ALA A 33 -18.48 0.94 8.11
C ALA A 33 -19.72 1.64 8.68
N LEU A 34 -19.53 2.60 9.60
CA LEU A 34 -20.61 3.44 10.11
C LEU A 34 -21.25 4.26 8.99
N ALA A 35 -20.45 4.94 8.16
CA ALA A 35 -20.97 5.74 7.05
C ALA A 35 -21.74 4.89 6.03
N LEU A 36 -21.22 3.71 5.66
CA LEU A 36 -21.89 2.77 4.76
C LEU A 36 -23.14 2.16 5.39
N GLY A 37 -23.14 1.91 6.70
CA GLY A 37 -24.32 1.46 7.44
C GLY A 37 -25.42 2.51 7.47
N VAL A 38 -25.06 3.77 7.77
CA VAL A 38 -25.98 4.91 7.70
C VAL A 38 -26.53 5.07 6.27
N PHE A 39 -25.67 4.95 5.24
CA PHE A 39 -26.10 4.95 3.85
C PHE A 39 -27.11 3.82 3.58
N ALA A 40 -26.82 2.58 3.96
CA ALA A 40 -27.68 1.44 3.71
C ALA A 40 -29.06 1.58 4.37
N LEU A 41 -29.11 2.17 5.57
CA LEU A 41 -30.34 2.46 6.31
C LEU A 41 -31.11 3.64 5.71
N ALA A 42 -30.43 4.73 5.35
CA ALA A 42 -31.04 5.96 4.84
C ALA A 42 -31.51 5.85 3.39
N ALA A 43 -30.85 4.99 2.60
CA ALA A 43 -31.22 4.71 1.22
C ALA A 43 -32.64 4.12 1.12
N GLY A 44 -33.11 3.37 2.12
CA GLY A 44 -34.39 2.67 2.04
C GLY A 44 -34.40 1.61 0.94
N ASP A 45 -35.56 1.37 0.35
CA ASP A 45 -35.75 0.31 -0.64
C ASP A 45 -35.29 0.76 -2.04
N ASN A 46 -34.22 0.13 -2.53
CA ASN A 46 -33.71 0.19 -3.90
C ASN A 46 -33.49 1.61 -4.49
N VAL A 47 -32.55 2.39 -3.91
CA VAL A 47 -32.08 3.68 -4.47
C VAL A 47 -31.47 3.61 -5.87
N TRP A 48 -31.24 2.40 -6.37
CA TRP A 48 -30.66 2.14 -7.68
C TRP A 48 -31.72 1.98 -8.78
N LEU A 49 -33.01 2.17 -8.46
CA LEU A 49 -34.10 2.14 -9.44
C LEU A 49 -33.86 3.13 -10.58
N GLY A 50 -34.11 2.69 -11.82
CA GLY A 50 -33.98 3.54 -13.02
C GLY A 50 -32.54 3.76 -13.51
N GLN A 51 -31.52 3.31 -12.78
CA GLN A 51 -30.17 3.24 -13.34
C GLN A 51 -30.08 2.06 -14.31
N ASP A 52 -29.19 2.14 -15.31
CA ASP A 52 -28.84 1.03 -16.22
C ASP A 52 -28.21 -0.13 -15.41
N VAL A 53 -29.06 -0.87 -14.72
CA VAL A 53 -28.74 -2.17 -14.18
C VAL A 53 -28.52 -3.02 -15.41
N LYS A 54 -27.28 -3.40 -15.69
CA LYS A 54 -27.01 -4.44 -16.67
C LYS A 54 -27.57 -5.76 -16.12
N ARG A 55 -28.89 -5.97 -16.25
CA ARG A 55 -29.48 -7.31 -16.24
C ARG A 55 -29.07 -8.12 -17.49
N GLY A 56 -28.42 -7.51 -18.48
CA GLY A 56 -28.30 -8.06 -19.84
C GLY A 56 -26.90 -8.28 -20.45
N VAL A 57 -25.77 -8.07 -19.75
CA VAL A 57 -24.43 -8.49 -20.26
C VAL A 57 -23.71 -9.44 -19.27
N ALA A 58 -24.36 -9.72 -18.14
CA ALA A 58 -23.98 -10.73 -17.16
C ALA A 58 -24.62 -12.10 -17.45
N GLN A 59 -25.03 -12.39 -18.70
CA GLN A 59 -25.64 -13.69 -19.04
C GLN A 59 -24.71 -14.91 -18.82
N ASN A 60 -23.42 -14.71 -18.55
CA ASN A 60 -22.46 -15.79 -18.27
C ASN A 60 -21.60 -15.59 -17.01
N ARG A 61 -21.87 -14.58 -16.17
CA ARG A 61 -21.19 -14.42 -14.87
C ARG A 61 -22.22 -14.21 -13.78
N VAL A 62 -22.91 -15.28 -13.44
CA VAL A 62 -23.78 -15.34 -12.27
C VAL A 62 -22.84 -15.43 -11.07
N TYR A 63 -22.79 -14.37 -10.25
CA TYR A 63 -22.18 -14.48 -8.92
C TYR A 63 -22.94 -15.54 -8.12
N CYS A 64 -22.26 -16.25 -7.22
CA CYS A 64 -22.92 -17.27 -6.40
C CYS A 64 -23.91 -16.69 -5.38
N GLU A 65 -23.88 -15.37 -5.13
CA GLU A 65 -24.79 -14.67 -4.23
C GLU A 65 -26.03 -14.18 -4.99
N GLU A 66 -27.21 -14.41 -4.40
CA GLU A 66 -28.50 -13.99 -4.94
C GLU A 66 -28.65 -12.45 -4.96
N ASP A 67 -29.17 -11.91 -6.06
CA ASP A 67 -29.47 -10.49 -6.23
C ASP A 67 -30.75 -10.08 -5.50
N ARG A 68 -30.61 -9.32 -4.41
CA ARG A 68 -31.73 -8.74 -3.67
C ARG A 68 -32.20 -7.45 -4.33
N VAL A 69 -32.96 -7.58 -5.42
CA VAL A 69 -33.42 -6.46 -6.26
C VAL A 69 -34.10 -5.33 -5.46
N HIS A 70 -34.80 -5.64 -4.37
CA HIS A 70 -35.53 -4.66 -3.56
C HIS A 70 -34.68 -4.03 -2.44
N SER A 71 -33.40 -4.38 -2.33
CA SER A 71 -32.49 -3.88 -1.29
C SER A 71 -31.58 -2.76 -1.82
N SER A 72 -31.21 -1.81 -0.95
CA SER A 72 -30.13 -0.84 -1.21
C SER A 72 -28.76 -1.51 -1.31
N VAL A 73 -28.60 -2.70 -0.73
CA VAL A 73 -27.40 -3.54 -0.85
C VAL A 73 -27.82 -4.87 -1.46
N ARG A 74 -27.61 -5.02 -2.77
CA ARG A 74 -28.10 -6.15 -3.56
C ARG A 74 -27.40 -7.47 -3.27
N THR A 75 -26.08 -7.44 -3.07
CA THR A 75 -25.27 -8.60 -2.73
C THR A 75 -24.53 -8.35 -1.41
N PRO A 76 -25.17 -8.53 -0.24
CA PRO A 76 -24.62 -8.13 1.06
C PRO A 76 -23.28 -8.76 1.41
N ILE A 77 -23.08 -10.05 1.18
CA ILE A 77 -21.83 -10.73 1.54
C ILE A 77 -20.68 -10.18 0.68
N ASN A 78 -20.89 -10.07 -0.62
CA ASN A 78 -19.91 -9.47 -1.52
C ASN A 78 -19.68 -7.98 -1.21
N SER A 79 -20.70 -7.23 -0.80
CA SER A 79 -20.55 -5.81 -0.45
C SER A 79 -19.75 -5.64 0.85
N TRP A 80 -20.19 -6.25 1.95
CA TRP A 80 -19.61 -6.05 3.28
C TRP A 80 -18.23 -6.70 3.45
N SER A 81 -17.91 -7.76 2.71
CA SER A 81 -16.57 -8.36 2.74
C SER A 81 -15.47 -7.38 2.29
N ASN A 82 -15.82 -6.36 1.50
CA ASN A 82 -14.89 -5.30 1.08
C ASN A 82 -14.39 -4.39 2.21
N LEU A 83 -14.99 -4.46 3.42
CA LEU A 83 -14.41 -3.84 4.61
C LEU A 83 -13.00 -4.36 4.93
N ALA A 84 -12.65 -5.56 4.47
CA ALA A 84 -11.29 -6.10 4.57
C ALA A 84 -10.27 -5.25 3.79
N TYR A 85 -10.61 -4.78 2.58
CA TYR A 85 -9.75 -3.87 1.82
C TYR A 85 -9.61 -2.53 2.52
N ILE A 86 -10.70 -1.99 3.08
CA ILE A 86 -10.66 -0.74 3.85
C ILE A 86 -9.74 -0.88 5.08
N ALA A 87 -9.81 -2.02 5.79
CA ALA A 87 -8.92 -2.31 6.90
C ALA A 87 -7.45 -2.38 6.47
N ALA A 88 -7.16 -3.08 5.37
CA ALA A 88 -5.82 -3.18 4.80
C ALA A 88 -5.29 -1.78 4.40
N GLY A 89 -6.09 -0.98 3.71
CA GLY A 89 -5.73 0.38 3.32
C GLY A 89 -5.49 1.29 4.53
N GLY A 90 -6.36 1.24 5.54
CA GLY A 90 -6.20 1.96 6.81
C GLY A 90 -4.92 1.57 7.55
N TRP A 91 -4.52 0.30 7.52
CA TRP A 91 -3.24 -0.15 8.08
C TRP A 91 -2.04 0.50 7.35
N VAL A 92 -2.07 0.54 6.01
CA VAL A 92 -1.02 1.17 5.20
C VAL A 92 -0.94 2.69 5.47
N LEU A 93 -2.08 3.36 5.63
CA LEU A 93 -2.12 4.78 6.02
C LEU A 93 -1.50 4.98 7.41
N GLY A 94 -1.77 4.10 8.37
CA GLY A 94 -1.13 4.16 9.68
C GLY A 94 0.38 3.93 9.62
N ARG A 95 0.87 3.07 8.70
CA ARG A 95 2.32 2.98 8.42
C ARG A 95 2.89 4.28 7.87
N ALA A 96 2.16 4.98 6.99
CA ALA A 96 2.58 6.28 6.50
C ALA A 96 2.75 7.31 7.64
N ILE A 97 1.78 7.35 8.57
CA ILE A 97 1.82 8.22 9.76
C ILE A 97 3.01 7.87 10.66
N GLU A 98 3.23 6.58 10.90
CA GLU A 98 4.34 6.09 11.73
C GLU A 98 5.69 6.50 11.13
N VAL A 99 5.91 6.23 9.84
CA VAL A 99 7.15 6.61 9.14
C VAL A 99 7.36 8.13 9.20
N TRP A 100 6.32 8.92 8.92
CA TRP A 100 6.39 10.37 8.98
C TRP A 100 6.73 10.91 10.38
N ARG A 101 6.16 10.32 11.44
CA ARG A 101 6.48 10.70 12.83
C ARG A 101 7.94 10.42 13.15
N LEU A 102 8.43 9.24 12.76
CA LEU A 102 9.81 8.85 12.97
C LEU A 102 10.76 9.81 12.23
N GLU A 103 10.48 10.12 10.96
CA GLU A 103 11.28 11.07 10.17
C GLU A 103 11.40 12.46 10.85
N ARG A 104 10.32 12.98 11.45
CA ARG A 104 10.36 14.25 12.19
C ARG A 104 11.17 14.18 13.49
N ILE A 105 11.08 13.07 14.22
CA ILE A 105 11.85 12.91 15.46
C ILE A 105 13.35 12.87 15.13
N PHE A 106 13.72 12.15 14.07
CA PHE A 106 15.11 12.06 13.65
C PHE A 106 15.69 13.37 13.11
N SER A 107 14.88 14.21 12.47
CA SER A 107 15.34 15.53 12.02
C SER A 107 15.63 16.50 13.18
N THR A 108 15.06 16.27 14.36
CA THR A 108 15.20 17.16 15.53
C THR A 108 16.25 16.71 16.54
N VAL A 109 16.41 15.41 16.77
CA VAL A 109 17.28 14.86 17.84
C VAL A 109 18.71 14.54 17.34
N GLY A 110 18.94 14.59 16.03
CA GLY A 110 20.21 14.20 15.42
C GLY A 110 20.42 12.67 15.41
N PRO A 111 21.45 12.18 14.70
CA PRO A 111 21.64 10.74 14.46
C PRO A 111 22.09 10.00 15.74
N ARG A 112 21.16 9.34 16.44
CA ARG A 112 21.44 8.40 17.57
C ARG A 112 20.81 7.00 17.32
N PRO A 113 21.32 5.95 18.00
CA PRO A 113 21.80 4.70 17.37
C PRO A 113 20.67 3.82 16.82
N ALA A 114 20.46 3.62 15.51
CA ALA A 114 21.33 3.32 14.35
C ALA A 114 21.45 1.84 13.94
N ALA A 115 20.70 0.89 14.53
CA ALA A 115 20.68 -0.49 14.00
C ALA A 115 19.27 -1.04 13.74
N LEU A 116 18.36 -0.96 14.72
CA LEU A 116 17.01 -1.52 14.56
C LEU A 116 16.05 -0.61 13.77
N GLU A 117 16.27 0.70 13.86
CA GLU A 117 15.40 1.73 13.29
C GLU A 117 15.78 2.07 11.85
N THR A 118 17.08 2.02 11.53
CA THR A 118 17.62 2.02 10.17
C THR A 118 17.08 0.83 9.37
N LEU A 119 17.07 -0.39 9.94
CA LEU A 119 16.48 -1.57 9.28
C LEU A 119 14.97 -1.44 8.95
N ARG A 120 14.20 -0.67 9.75
CA ARG A 120 12.76 -0.43 9.50
C ARG A 120 12.51 0.70 8.50
N LEU A 121 13.30 1.77 8.48
CA LEU A 121 13.16 2.87 7.52
C LEU A 121 13.84 2.56 6.18
N ASP A 122 14.94 1.82 6.17
CA ASP A 122 15.72 1.55 4.96
C ASP A 122 15.01 0.60 4.00
N ASN A 123 13.94 -0.08 4.41
CA ASN A 123 13.05 -0.83 3.51
C ASN A 123 11.65 -0.23 3.42
N ALA A 124 11.38 0.86 4.14
CA ALA A 124 10.08 1.51 4.08
C ALA A 124 9.91 2.24 2.74
N LEU A 125 8.70 2.14 2.19
CA LEU A 125 8.26 3.04 1.13
C LEU A 125 8.19 4.47 1.70
N PRO A 126 8.50 5.48 0.89
CA PRO A 126 8.40 6.87 1.31
C PRO A 126 6.93 7.21 1.55
N VAL A 127 6.71 8.16 2.48
CA VAL A 127 5.36 8.53 2.94
C VAL A 127 4.36 8.78 1.80
N PRO A 128 4.71 9.50 0.70
CA PRO A 128 3.76 9.70 -0.41
C PRO A 128 3.31 8.40 -1.08
N LEU A 129 4.19 7.41 -1.23
CA LEU A 129 3.83 6.12 -1.82
C LEU A 129 3.00 5.27 -0.86
N LEU A 130 3.28 5.32 0.44
CA LEU A 130 2.41 4.68 1.45
C LEU A 130 1.02 5.32 1.46
N LEU A 131 0.92 6.64 1.38
CA LEU A 131 -0.36 7.34 1.28
C LEU A 131 -1.11 6.95 0.01
N LEU A 132 -0.43 6.96 -1.14
CA LEU A 132 -1.01 6.54 -2.42
C LEU A 132 -1.56 5.12 -2.34
N SER A 133 -0.76 4.15 -1.88
CA SER A 133 -1.19 2.76 -1.72
C SER A 133 -2.34 2.61 -0.73
N GLY A 134 -2.29 3.30 0.40
CA GLY A 134 -3.36 3.23 1.41
C GLY A 134 -4.68 3.80 0.90
N LEU A 135 -4.64 4.98 0.27
CA LEU A 135 -5.82 5.64 -0.30
C LEU A 135 -6.40 4.85 -1.49
N SER A 136 -5.56 4.28 -2.36
CA SER A 136 -6.02 3.43 -3.46
C SER A 136 -6.72 2.18 -2.95
N THR A 137 -6.19 1.53 -1.91
CA THR A 137 -6.82 0.33 -1.34
C THR A 137 -8.12 0.62 -0.59
N VAL A 138 -8.22 1.76 0.13
CA VAL A 138 -9.50 2.21 0.71
C VAL A 138 -10.52 2.50 -0.40
N SER A 139 -10.09 3.18 -1.47
CA SER A 139 -10.94 3.46 -2.63
C SER A 139 -11.43 2.19 -3.30
N LEU A 140 -10.58 1.16 -3.43
CA LEU A 140 -10.98 -0.16 -3.94
C LEU A 140 -12.07 -0.79 -3.08
N GLY A 141 -11.93 -0.78 -1.76
CA GLY A 141 -12.96 -1.31 -0.87
C GLY A 141 -14.29 -0.55 -0.99
N LEU A 142 -14.25 0.77 -1.15
CA LEU A 142 -15.45 1.59 -1.38
C LEU A 142 -16.07 1.31 -2.76
N GLY A 143 -15.26 1.30 -3.82
CA GLY A 143 -15.72 1.05 -5.18
C GLY A 143 -16.36 -0.32 -5.34
N SER A 144 -15.74 -1.35 -4.78
CA SER A 144 -16.26 -2.71 -4.80
C SER A 144 -17.53 -2.85 -3.95
N PHE A 145 -17.60 -2.20 -2.77
CA PHE A 145 -18.83 -2.13 -1.98
C PHE A 145 -19.99 -1.55 -2.81
N PHE A 146 -19.79 -0.38 -3.44
CA PHE A 146 -20.85 0.27 -4.22
C PHE A 146 -21.21 -0.49 -5.49
N TYR A 147 -20.25 -1.16 -6.13
CA TYR A 147 -20.54 -2.04 -7.26
C TYR A 147 -21.43 -3.20 -6.85
N HIS A 148 -21.11 -3.90 -5.76
CA HIS A 148 -21.91 -5.01 -5.26
C HIS A 148 -23.26 -4.58 -4.65
N ALA A 149 -23.33 -3.35 -4.12
CA ALA A 149 -24.57 -2.77 -3.64
C ALA A 149 -25.52 -2.40 -4.80
N ALA A 150 -24.99 -1.81 -5.88
CA ALA A 150 -25.78 -1.23 -6.97
C ALA A 150 -25.98 -2.16 -8.18
N LEU A 151 -24.97 -2.97 -8.51
CA LEU A 151 -24.88 -3.77 -9.75
C LEU A 151 -25.10 -2.93 -11.03
N THR A 152 -24.61 -1.69 -11.04
CA THR A 152 -24.74 -0.76 -12.18
C THR A 152 -23.43 -0.61 -12.95
N ARG A 153 -23.53 -0.25 -14.23
CA ARG A 153 -22.36 -0.04 -15.10
C ARG A 153 -21.44 1.07 -14.58
N LEU A 154 -22.01 2.11 -13.97
CA LEU A 154 -21.23 3.22 -13.41
C LEU A 154 -20.37 2.74 -12.24
N MET A 155 -20.97 2.02 -11.29
CA MET A 155 -20.24 1.52 -10.13
C MET A 155 -19.24 0.43 -10.49
N GLN A 156 -19.56 -0.42 -11.48
CA GLN A 156 -18.61 -1.38 -12.03
C GLN A 156 -17.35 -0.69 -12.58
N GLN A 157 -17.52 0.42 -13.30
CA GLN A 157 -16.39 1.18 -13.82
C GLN A 157 -15.55 1.80 -12.72
N TYR A 158 -16.18 2.24 -11.64
CA TYR A 158 -15.50 2.82 -10.51
C TYR A 158 -14.69 1.77 -9.74
N ASP A 159 -15.28 0.60 -9.47
CA ASP A 159 -14.59 -0.55 -8.87
C ASP A 159 -13.36 -0.97 -9.70
N VAL A 160 -13.56 -1.16 -11.00
CA VAL A 160 -12.49 -1.49 -11.95
C VAL A 160 -11.40 -0.40 -11.98
N ALA A 161 -11.77 0.88 -11.98
CA ALA A 161 -10.79 1.98 -11.91
C ALA A 161 -9.95 1.91 -10.62
N CYS A 162 -10.58 1.62 -9.47
CA CYS A 162 -9.86 1.51 -8.20
C CYS A 162 -8.89 0.33 -8.18
N MET A 163 -9.19 -0.78 -8.89
CA MET A 163 -8.24 -1.89 -9.04
C MET A 163 -6.94 -1.43 -9.71
N TYR A 164 -7.04 -0.58 -10.75
CA TYR A 164 -5.86 -0.03 -11.43
C TYR A 164 -5.07 0.91 -10.54
N TRP A 165 -5.75 1.79 -9.78
CA TRP A 165 -5.07 2.67 -8.82
C TRP A 165 -4.20 1.89 -7.83
N VAL A 166 -4.70 0.75 -7.34
CA VAL A 166 -3.93 -0.14 -6.44
C VAL A 166 -2.73 -0.73 -7.17
N MET A 167 -2.90 -1.18 -8.41
CA MET A 167 -1.80 -1.75 -9.20
C MET A 167 -0.74 -0.72 -9.59
N ASP A 168 -1.13 0.49 -9.96
CA ASP A 168 -0.21 1.57 -10.30
C ASP A 168 0.57 2.03 -9.06
N ALA A 169 -0.09 2.10 -7.90
CA ALA A 169 0.61 2.30 -6.62
C ALA A 169 1.62 1.18 -6.32
N ALA A 170 1.30 -0.08 -6.63
CA ALA A 170 2.20 -1.22 -6.45
C ALA A 170 3.40 -1.20 -7.43
N ILE A 171 3.18 -0.79 -8.68
CA ILE A 171 4.26 -0.60 -9.66
C ILE A 171 5.18 0.53 -9.22
N ALA A 172 4.61 1.66 -8.79
CA ALA A 172 5.37 2.79 -8.25
C ALA A 172 6.23 2.39 -7.03
N ALA A 173 5.66 1.62 -6.10
CA ALA A 173 6.38 1.06 -4.97
C ALA A 173 7.54 0.15 -5.42
N THR A 174 7.29 -0.72 -6.40
CA THR A 174 8.27 -1.61 -6.99
C THR A 174 9.42 -0.85 -7.66
N MET A 175 9.10 0.11 -8.53
CA MET A 175 10.07 0.97 -9.21
C MET A 175 10.92 1.75 -8.21
N TRP A 176 10.31 2.27 -7.14
CA TRP A 176 11.05 2.94 -6.08
C TRP A 176 12.08 2.01 -5.40
N ARG A 177 11.69 0.77 -5.09
CA ARG A 177 12.60 -0.21 -4.49
C ARG A 177 13.77 -0.52 -5.43
N TRP A 178 13.52 -0.67 -6.73
CA TRP A 178 14.56 -0.86 -7.73
C TRP A 178 15.49 0.34 -7.86
N LEU A 179 14.93 1.55 -7.91
CA LEU A 179 15.72 2.78 -7.98
C LEU A 179 16.71 2.84 -6.81
N ARG A 180 16.23 2.62 -5.58
CA ARG A 180 17.09 2.61 -4.39
C ARG A 180 18.20 1.57 -4.45
N ARG A 181 17.93 0.41 -5.05
CA ARG A 181 18.94 -0.64 -5.24
C ARG A 181 19.99 -0.22 -6.25
N LEU A 182 19.58 0.29 -7.41
CA LEU A 182 20.50 0.79 -8.42
C LEU A 182 21.37 1.92 -7.88
N SER A 183 20.80 2.83 -7.07
CA SER A 183 21.54 3.88 -6.36
C SER A 183 22.57 3.34 -5.37
N ALA A 184 22.32 2.17 -4.77
CA ALA A 184 23.26 1.53 -3.85
C ALA A 184 24.43 0.84 -4.58
N LEU A 185 24.16 0.27 -5.76
CA LEU A 185 25.18 -0.39 -6.59
C LEU A 185 26.07 0.61 -7.34
N ALA A 186 25.50 1.73 -7.78
CA ALA A 186 26.20 2.79 -8.48
C ALA A 186 26.01 4.11 -7.72
N PRO A 187 26.85 4.39 -6.70
CA PRO A 187 26.75 5.58 -5.87
C PRO A 187 27.14 6.85 -6.66
N SER A 188 26.28 7.26 -7.58
CA SER A 188 26.35 8.53 -8.30
C SER A 188 25.61 9.59 -7.49
N PRO A 189 26.14 10.83 -7.38
CA PRO A 189 25.42 11.93 -6.73
C PRO A 189 24.06 12.23 -7.39
N TRP A 190 23.91 11.90 -8.67
CA TRP A 190 22.66 12.00 -9.43
C TRP A 190 21.65 10.91 -9.09
N LEU A 191 22.13 9.74 -8.65
CA LEU A 191 21.30 8.61 -8.27
C LEU A 191 21.04 8.57 -6.77
N ARG A 192 21.67 9.43 -5.96
CA ARG A 192 21.34 9.54 -4.53
C ARG A 192 19.90 10.02 -4.42
N PRO A 193 18.97 9.20 -3.89
CA PRO A 193 17.57 9.57 -3.84
C PRO A 193 17.36 10.77 -2.90
N ARG A 194 17.44 11.99 -3.46
CA ARG A 194 16.89 13.19 -2.83
C ARG A 194 15.38 13.01 -2.83
N ARG A 195 14.83 12.79 -1.63
CA ARG A 195 13.53 12.11 -1.42
C ARG A 195 12.41 12.59 -2.35
N LEU A 196 12.24 13.89 -2.56
CA LEU A 196 11.14 14.40 -3.40
C LEU A 196 11.41 14.37 -4.91
N LEU A 197 12.62 14.74 -5.35
CA LEU A 197 12.93 14.94 -6.77
C LEU A 197 12.82 13.65 -7.59
N HIS A 198 13.19 12.52 -6.99
CA HIS A 198 13.11 11.21 -7.64
C HIS A 198 11.71 10.59 -7.56
N LEU A 199 10.88 11.04 -6.61
CA LEU A 199 9.50 10.61 -6.48
C LEU A 199 8.58 11.33 -7.46
N LEU A 200 8.86 12.60 -7.78
CA LEU A 200 8.06 13.38 -8.69
C LEU A 200 7.82 12.69 -10.05
N PRO A 201 8.85 12.23 -10.80
CA PRO A 201 8.61 11.58 -12.10
C PRO A 201 7.82 10.28 -11.96
N LEU A 202 7.99 9.56 -10.86
CA LEU A 202 7.28 8.31 -10.58
C LEU A 202 5.80 8.57 -10.25
N LEU A 203 5.51 9.60 -9.46
CA LEU A 203 4.14 10.06 -9.18
C LEU A 203 3.47 10.61 -10.44
N LEU A 204 4.20 11.36 -11.27
CA LEU A 204 3.70 11.84 -12.57
C LEU A 204 3.42 10.68 -13.54
N LEU A 205 4.25 9.64 -13.52
CA LEU A 205 4.03 8.43 -14.32
C LEU A 205 2.76 7.69 -13.89
N VAL A 206 2.55 7.52 -12.57
CA VAL A 206 1.30 6.95 -12.04
C VAL A 206 0.11 7.78 -12.48
N LEU A 207 0.16 9.11 -12.28
CA LEU A 207 -0.94 9.99 -12.69
C LEU A 207 -1.19 9.92 -14.20
N ALA A 208 -0.15 9.85 -15.01
CA ALA A 208 -0.28 9.70 -16.46
C ALA A 208 -0.89 8.35 -16.84
N ALA A 209 -0.50 7.26 -16.18
CA ALA A 209 -1.09 5.94 -16.37
C ALA A 209 -2.59 5.96 -15.99
N ASP A 210 -2.94 6.56 -14.85
CA ASP A 210 -4.32 6.74 -14.40
C ASP A 210 -5.15 7.55 -15.41
N LEU A 211 -4.60 8.64 -15.94
CA LEU A 211 -5.28 9.47 -16.95
C LEU A 211 -5.45 8.73 -18.27
N ILE A 212 -4.40 8.10 -18.79
CA ILE A 212 -4.47 7.28 -20.01
C ILE A 212 -5.53 6.21 -19.81
N PHE A 213 -5.52 5.52 -18.67
CA PHE A 213 -6.52 4.51 -18.36
C PHE A 213 -7.91 5.12 -18.32
N PHE A 214 -8.12 6.23 -17.63
CA PHE A 214 -9.42 6.89 -17.57
C PHE A 214 -10.00 7.20 -18.96
N TYR A 215 -9.16 7.64 -19.91
CA TYR A 215 -9.57 7.93 -21.29
C TYR A 215 -9.69 6.69 -22.18
N LYS A 216 -8.78 5.72 -22.05
CA LYS A 216 -8.63 4.57 -22.96
C LYS A 216 -9.16 3.24 -22.42
N LYS A 217 -9.69 3.20 -21.19
CA LYS A 217 -10.16 1.96 -20.53
C LYS A 217 -11.13 1.11 -21.34
N TRP A 218 -11.87 1.73 -22.27
CA TRP A 218 -12.86 1.04 -23.09
C TRP A 218 -12.28 0.34 -24.32
N GLU A 219 -11.06 0.72 -24.72
CA GLU A 219 -10.36 0.11 -25.85
C GLU A 219 -9.45 -1.04 -25.41
N ILE A 220 -9.16 -1.13 -24.11
CA ILE A 220 -8.18 -2.06 -23.54
C ILE A 220 -8.89 -3.17 -22.76
N SER A 221 -8.49 -4.41 -23.01
CA SER A 221 -8.95 -5.56 -22.22
C SER A 221 -8.50 -5.41 -20.77
N ALA A 222 -9.47 -5.22 -19.87
CA ALA A 222 -9.21 -5.01 -18.46
C ALA A 222 -8.35 -6.13 -17.85
N THR A 223 -8.63 -7.37 -18.26
CA THR A 223 -7.93 -8.58 -17.83
C THR A 223 -6.49 -8.59 -18.29
N GLU A 224 -6.21 -8.25 -19.55
CA GLU A 224 -4.85 -8.26 -20.11
C GLU A 224 -3.97 -7.24 -19.40
N TRP A 225 -4.48 -6.02 -19.23
CA TRP A 225 -3.72 -4.95 -18.58
C TRP A 225 -3.43 -5.26 -17.12
N PHE A 226 -4.46 -5.66 -16.37
CA PHE A 226 -4.29 -6.03 -14.96
C PHE A 226 -3.32 -7.21 -14.80
N SER A 227 -3.41 -8.22 -15.68
CA SER A 227 -2.51 -9.37 -15.66
C SER A 227 -1.07 -8.97 -15.96
N ALA A 228 -0.87 -8.03 -16.90
CA ALA A 228 0.45 -7.50 -17.21
C ALA A 228 1.05 -6.73 -16.02
N GLN A 229 0.27 -5.84 -15.40
CA GLN A 229 0.70 -5.12 -14.19
C GLN A 229 1.03 -6.10 -13.05
N LEU A 230 0.18 -7.10 -12.82
CA LEU A 230 0.38 -8.13 -11.80
C LEU A 230 1.64 -8.96 -12.06
N ALA A 231 1.90 -9.32 -13.31
CA ALA A 231 3.10 -10.05 -13.71
C ALA A 231 4.37 -9.22 -13.47
N VAL A 232 4.35 -7.92 -13.77
CA VAL A 232 5.46 -7.00 -13.49
C VAL A 232 5.74 -6.91 -11.99
N VAL A 233 4.71 -6.67 -11.17
CA VAL A 233 4.86 -6.57 -9.71
C VAL A 233 5.33 -7.90 -9.12
N SER A 234 4.67 -9.00 -9.44
CA SER A 234 4.99 -10.32 -8.87
C SER A 234 6.34 -10.83 -9.34
N GLY A 235 6.66 -10.68 -10.63
CA GLY A 235 7.96 -11.07 -11.19
C GLY A 235 9.09 -10.24 -10.60
N SER A 236 8.86 -8.94 -10.38
CA SER A 236 9.80 -8.08 -9.66
C SER A 236 10.03 -8.56 -8.22
N GLU A 237 8.98 -8.82 -7.45
CA GLU A 237 9.13 -9.29 -6.07
C GLU A 237 9.77 -10.69 -6.00
N ALA A 238 9.48 -11.58 -6.95
CA ALA A 238 10.15 -12.87 -7.07
C ALA A 238 11.65 -12.69 -7.34
N LEU A 239 12.01 -11.81 -8.28
CA LEU A 239 13.42 -11.49 -8.57
C LEU A 239 14.11 -10.85 -7.36
N HIS A 240 13.40 -10.01 -6.61
CA HIS A 240 13.88 -9.43 -5.36
C HIS A 240 14.26 -10.51 -4.33
N ILE A 241 13.45 -11.57 -4.21
CA ILE A 241 13.69 -12.71 -3.32
C ILE A 241 14.84 -13.58 -3.84
N LEU A 242 14.82 -13.93 -5.13
CA LEU A 242 15.79 -14.84 -5.75
C LEU A 242 17.21 -14.27 -5.76
N LEU A 243 17.36 -12.97 -5.98
CA LEU A 243 18.68 -12.32 -5.92
C LEU A 243 19.27 -12.28 -4.50
N GLY A 244 18.52 -12.74 -3.48
CA GLY A 244 19.00 -12.89 -2.11
C GLY A 244 19.56 -11.60 -1.53
N TRP A 245 19.09 -10.45 -2.04
CA TRP A 245 19.78 -9.19 -1.80
C TRP A 245 19.72 -8.89 -0.31
N PRO A 246 20.88 -8.80 0.36
CA PRO A 246 20.90 -8.49 1.78
C PRO A 246 20.24 -7.13 2.00
N PRO A 247 19.60 -6.90 3.16
CA PRO A 247 19.16 -5.57 3.53
C PRO A 247 20.35 -4.62 3.35
N VAL A 248 20.12 -3.49 2.68
CA VAL A 248 21.16 -2.52 2.32
C VAL A 248 21.90 -2.10 3.60
N CYS A 249 23.06 -2.71 3.87
CA CYS A 249 23.93 -2.30 4.94
C CYS A 249 24.62 -1.02 4.47
N THR A 250 24.11 0.15 4.87
CA THR A 250 24.78 1.43 4.63
C THR A 250 26.12 1.41 5.36
N SER A 251 27.21 1.22 4.61
CA SER A 251 28.58 1.04 5.12
C SER A 251 29.25 2.32 5.64
N GLU A 252 28.51 3.43 5.74
CA GLU A 252 29.06 4.76 6.09
C GLU A 252 29.59 4.87 7.53
N ARG A 253 29.53 3.79 8.33
CA ARG A 253 30.13 3.71 9.68
C ARG A 253 31.38 2.85 9.80
N GLN A 254 31.88 2.22 8.74
CA GLN A 254 33.13 1.46 8.83
C GLN A 254 34.39 2.32 8.74
N GLU A 255 34.32 3.58 8.30
CA GLU A 255 35.53 4.39 8.07
C GLU A 255 36.17 4.95 9.35
N LYS A 256 35.54 4.81 10.53
CA LYS A 256 36.12 5.25 11.82
C LYS A 256 36.28 4.17 12.88
N ARG A 257 36.05 2.90 12.53
CA ARG A 257 36.46 1.77 13.36
C ARG A 257 37.27 0.80 12.52
N THR A 258 38.59 1.03 12.52
CA THR A 258 39.64 0.02 12.37
C THR A 258 39.48 -1.09 13.43
N VAL A 259 38.38 -1.83 13.35
CA VAL A 259 38.20 -3.10 14.04
C VAL A 259 38.13 -4.13 12.94
N ARG A 260 39.17 -4.96 12.89
CA ARG A 260 39.34 -6.13 12.03
C ARG A 260 38.01 -6.90 11.95
N CYS A 261 37.26 -6.72 10.87
CA CYS A 261 36.28 -7.71 10.47
C CYS A 261 37.07 -8.91 9.96
N CYS A 262 37.32 -9.86 10.85
CA CYS A 262 37.74 -11.21 10.52
C CYS A 262 36.67 -11.84 9.62
N LEU A 263 36.88 -11.77 8.31
CA LEU A 263 36.48 -12.85 7.42
C LEU A 263 37.66 -13.83 7.38
N PRO A 264 37.46 -15.12 7.67
CA PRO A 264 38.48 -16.12 7.43
C PRO A 264 38.64 -16.26 5.91
N CYS A 265 39.71 -15.69 5.36
CA CYS A 265 40.23 -16.13 4.07
C CYS A 265 40.51 -17.63 4.19
N ARG A 266 39.64 -18.46 3.62
CA ARG A 266 40.00 -19.83 3.24
C ARG A 266 41.23 -19.71 2.33
N ARG A 267 42.38 -20.16 2.81
CA ARG A 267 43.51 -20.47 1.91
C ARG A 267 43.10 -21.67 1.07
N PRO A 268 43.20 -21.62 -0.27
CA PRO A 268 43.22 -22.84 -1.05
C PRO A 268 44.50 -23.59 -0.66
N SER A 269 44.32 -24.86 -0.31
CA SER A 269 45.38 -25.87 -0.17
C SER A 269 46.11 -26.09 -1.48
#